data_AF-A0AAE0DVK5-F1
#
_entry.id   AF-A0AAE0DVK5-F1
#
_cell.length_a   1.000
_cell.length_b   1.000
_cell.length_c   1.000
_cell.angle_alpha   90.00
_cell.angle_beta   90.00
_cell.angle_gamma   90.00
#
_symmetry.space_group_name_H-M   'P 1'
#
loop_
_entity.id
_entity.type
_entity.pdbx_description
1 polymer ?
#
loop_
_entity_poly.entity_id
_entity_poly.type
_entity_poly.pdbx_seq_one_letter_code
_entity_poly.pdbx_strand_id
1 'polypeptide(L)'
;MAKFAAALLVLCLVFVAAVQVPQVHAVDVYGDCLPGCLKACVKDNGYTFCEMKCDTDCFNKEIEIQVPKVHADVYGDCLPDCLKGCEKDNGYTFCEMKCDTDCFNKDFDSRLNKAPTQAPSSDE
;
A
#
# COMPACT_ATOMS: atom_id res chain seq x y z
N MET A 1 26.10 -6.27 -31.20
CA MET A 1 25.07 -7.10 -30.55
C MET A 1 24.74 -6.63 -29.12
N ALA A 2 25.70 -6.51 -28.20
CA ALA A 2 25.43 -6.10 -26.81
C ALA A 2 24.76 -4.72 -26.66
N LYS A 3 25.15 -3.73 -27.48
CA LYS A 3 24.57 -2.38 -27.45
C LYS A 3 23.09 -2.35 -27.86
N PHE A 4 22.69 -3.22 -28.78
CA PHE A 4 21.29 -3.37 -29.21
C PHE A 4 20.45 -4.06 -28.14
N ALA A 5 21.00 -5.11 -27.50
CA ALA A 5 20.33 -5.80 -26.40
C ALA A 5 20.10 -4.88 -25.19
N ALA A 6 21.10 -4.06 -24.84
CA ALA A 6 20.99 -3.07 -23.77
C ALA A 6 19.93 -2.00 -24.09
N ALA A 7 19.88 -1.50 -25.33
CA ALA A 7 18.88 -0.53 -25.74
C ALA A 7 17.45 -1.09 -25.69
N LEU A 8 17.27 -2.35 -26.12
CA LEU A 8 15.99 -3.05 -26.03
C LEU A 8 15.54 -3.29 -24.59
N LEU A 9 16.46 -3.66 -23.69
CA LEU A 9 16.13 -3.82 -22.28
C LEU A 9 15.71 -2.50 -21.62
N VAL A 10 16.43 -1.42 -21.88
CA VAL A 10 16.09 -0.09 -21.35
C VAL A 10 14.72 0.36 -21.89
N LEU A 11 14.45 0.15 -23.18
CA LEU A 11 13.15 0.44 -23.77
C LEU A 11 12.03 -0.37 -23.08
N CYS A 12 12.22 -1.69 -22.90
CA CYS A 12 11.24 -2.54 -22.23
C CYS A 12 10.94 -2.08 -20.80
N LEU A 13 11.97 -1.73 -20.01
CA LEU A 13 11.76 -1.25 -18.63
C LEU A 13 10.98 0.07 -18.60
N VAL A 14 11.25 0.99 -19.52
CA VAL A 14 10.51 2.26 -19.62
C VAL A 14 9.05 2.01 -20.02
N PHE A 15 8.80 1.09 -20.96
CA PHE A 15 7.43 0.72 -21.35
C PHE A 15 6.66 0.02 -20.22
N VAL A 16 7.29 -0.90 -19.48
CA VAL A 16 6.66 -1.54 -18.31
C VAL A 16 6.32 -0.52 -17.24
N ALA A 17 7.20 0.45 -16.98
CA ALA A 17 6.93 1.54 -16.03
C ALA A 17 5.78 2.46 -16.49
N ALA A 18 5.65 2.70 -17.79
CA ALA A 18 4.58 3.55 -18.35
C ALA A 18 3.21 2.86 -18.41
N VAL A 19 3.17 1.53 -18.60
CA VAL A 19 1.92 0.75 -18.74
C VAL A 19 1.30 0.38 -17.38
N GLN A 20 2.03 0.53 -16.28
CA GLN A 20 1.53 0.26 -14.92
C GLN A 20 0.80 1.43 -14.26
N VAL A 21 0.39 2.47 -14.99
CA VAL A 21 -0.54 3.45 -14.44
C VAL A 21 -1.95 2.99 -14.79
N PRO A 22 -2.65 2.24 -13.91
CA PRO A 22 -4.06 2.01 -14.13
C PRO A 22 -4.72 3.37 -14.26
N GLN A 23 -5.42 3.61 -15.38
CA GLN A 23 -6.38 4.69 -15.46
C GLN A 23 -7.55 4.31 -14.55
N VAL A 24 -7.34 4.50 -13.25
CA VAL A 24 -8.42 4.56 -12.29
C VAL A 24 -9.17 5.83 -12.67
N HIS A 25 -10.35 5.69 -13.25
CA HIS A 25 -11.35 6.73 -13.14
C HIS A 25 -11.65 6.88 -11.65
N ALA A 26 -10.80 7.64 -10.94
CA ALA A 26 -10.95 7.88 -9.53
C ALA A 26 -12.22 8.71 -9.41
N VAL A 27 -13.27 8.08 -8.88
CA VAL A 27 -14.36 8.82 -8.26
C VAL A 27 -13.70 9.79 -7.29
N ASP A 28 -14.00 11.09 -7.39
CA ASP A 28 -13.48 12.12 -6.49
C ASP A 28 -14.18 11.99 -5.13
N VAL A 29 -13.88 10.90 -4.42
CA VAL A 29 -14.49 10.53 -3.14
C VAL A 29 -14.25 11.63 -2.12
N TYR A 30 -13.07 12.23 -2.14
CA TYR A 30 -12.72 13.31 -1.22
C TYR A 30 -13.51 14.58 -1.53
N GLY A 31 -13.55 15.01 -2.80
CA GLY A 31 -14.31 16.17 -3.25
C GLY A 31 -15.81 16.05 -2.99
N ASP A 32 -16.37 14.84 -3.09
CA ASP A 32 -17.76 14.56 -2.75
C ASP A 32 -18.02 14.49 -1.22
N CYS A 33 -17.02 14.10 -0.43
CA CYS A 33 -17.14 13.90 1.02
C CYS A 33 -17.00 15.20 1.81
N LEU A 34 -15.97 16.00 1.51
CA LEU A 34 -15.55 17.15 2.31
C LEU A 34 -16.66 18.20 2.52
N PRO A 35 -17.43 18.63 1.50
CA PRO A 35 -18.45 19.66 1.66
C PRO A 35 -19.57 19.26 2.62
N GLY A 36 -19.99 17.99 2.56
CA GLY A 36 -21.02 17.44 3.45
C GLY A 36 -20.52 17.33 4.89
N CYS A 37 -19.29 16.86 5.08
CA CYS A 37 -18.67 16.74 6.39
C CYS A 37 -18.51 18.11 7.07
N LEU A 38 -17.92 19.09 6.35
CA LEU A 38 -17.73 20.44 6.87
C LEU A 38 -19.06 21.05 7.28
N LYS A 39 -20.07 21.00 6.41
CA LYS A 39 -21.40 21.57 6.69
C LYS A 39 -22.09 20.93 7.90
N ALA A 40 -21.85 19.65 8.16
CA ALA A 40 -22.38 18.97 9.34
C ALA A 40 -21.60 19.35 10.60
N CYS A 41 -20.26 19.34 10.53
CA CYS A 41 -19.38 19.54 11.69
C CYS A 41 -19.43 20.97 12.24
N VAL A 42 -19.46 21.99 11.36
CA VAL A 42 -19.44 23.41 11.76
C VAL A 42 -20.71 23.88 12.46
N LYS A 43 -21.75 23.05 12.51
CA LYS A 43 -22.97 23.34 13.27
C LYS A 43 -22.70 23.39 14.77
N ASP A 44 -21.79 22.53 15.24
CA ASP A 44 -21.55 22.29 16.67
C ASP A 44 -20.09 22.55 17.09
N ASN A 45 -19.18 22.80 16.14
CA ASN A 45 -17.73 22.92 16.39
C ASN A 45 -17.08 24.08 15.62
N GLY A 46 -15.86 24.45 16.00
CA GLY A 46 -15.07 25.46 15.31
C GLY A 46 -14.57 25.01 13.93
N TYR A 47 -14.46 25.95 12.99
CA TYR A 47 -14.07 25.67 11.60
C TYR A 47 -12.76 24.88 11.48
N THR A 48 -11.69 25.32 12.14
CA THR A 48 -10.37 24.66 12.06
C THR A 48 -10.40 23.23 12.59
N PHE A 49 -11.19 22.96 13.63
CA PHE A 49 -11.38 21.59 14.13
C PHE A 49 -12.08 20.72 13.08
N CYS A 50 -13.13 21.26 12.45
CA CYS A 50 -13.87 20.57 11.42
C CYS A 50 -13.06 20.34 10.15
N GLU A 51 -12.24 21.29 9.75
CA GLU A 51 -11.33 21.14 8.62
C GLU A 51 -10.39 19.95 8.84
N MET A 52 -9.66 19.93 9.95
CA MET A 52 -8.70 18.86 10.22
C MET A 52 -9.36 17.49 10.40
N LYS A 53 -10.54 17.46 11.04
CA LYS A 53 -11.32 16.23 11.22
C LYS A 53 -11.87 15.71 9.89
N CYS A 54 -12.55 16.57 9.13
CA CYS A 54 -13.18 16.17 7.87
C CYS A 54 -12.16 15.83 6.80
N ASP A 55 -11.00 16.50 6.79
CA ASP A 55 -9.87 16.14 5.94
C ASP A 55 -9.42 14.70 6.21
N THR A 56 -9.17 14.36 7.48
CA THR A 56 -8.77 13.00 7.89
C THR A 56 -9.85 11.96 7.58
N ASP A 57 -11.12 12.25 7.91
CA ASP A 57 -12.23 11.31 7.72
C ASP A 57 -12.49 11.04 6.23
N CYS A 58 -12.45 12.07 5.39
CA CYS A 58 -12.65 11.93 3.94
C CYS A 58 -11.46 11.29 3.23
N PHE A 59 -10.23 11.58 3.68
CA PHE A 59 -9.02 10.92 3.18
C PHE A 59 -9.04 9.41 3.49
N ASN A 60 -9.39 9.02 4.72
CA ASN A 60 -9.52 7.60 5.07
C ASN A 60 -10.57 6.90 4.22
N LYS A 61 -11.70 7.56 3.94
CA LYS A 61 -12.76 7.04 3.08
C LYS A 61 -12.29 6.85 1.63
N GLU A 62 -11.47 7.76 1.13
CA GLU A 62 -10.85 7.64 -0.20
C GLU A 62 -9.88 6.46 -0.24
N ILE A 63 -9.03 6.30 0.78
CA ILE A 63 -8.14 5.15 0.93
C ILE A 63 -8.91 3.83 0.96
N GLU A 64 -10.00 3.74 1.73
CA GLU A 64 -10.81 2.52 1.83
C GLU A 64 -11.43 2.08 0.49
N ILE A 65 -11.67 3.04 -0.41
CA ILE A 65 -12.30 2.79 -1.72
C ILE A 65 -11.24 2.52 -2.80
N GLN A 66 -10.12 3.26 -2.78
CA GLN A 66 -9.09 3.17 -3.82
C GLN A 66 -8.04 2.10 -3.54
N VAL A 67 -7.77 1.82 -2.27
CA VAL A 67 -6.89 0.71 -1.88
C VAL A 67 -7.78 -0.53 -1.80
N PRO A 68 -7.69 -1.51 -2.72
CA PRO A 68 -8.30 -2.81 -2.47
C PRO A 68 -7.77 -3.23 -1.11
N LYS A 69 -8.64 -3.49 -0.13
CA LYS A 69 -8.27 -3.91 1.22
C LYS A 69 -7.15 -4.93 1.09
N VAL A 70 -5.91 -4.47 1.22
CA VAL A 70 -4.78 -5.32 1.45
C VAL A 70 -5.15 -5.83 2.81
N HIS A 71 -5.73 -7.04 2.84
CA HIS A 71 -5.88 -7.78 4.08
C HIS A 71 -4.59 -7.53 4.82
N ALA A 72 -4.69 -7.00 6.05
CA ALA A 72 -3.56 -6.84 6.97
C ALA A 72 -2.56 -7.94 6.63
N ASP A 73 -1.51 -7.52 5.94
CA ASP A 73 -0.60 -8.44 5.29
C ASP A 73 0.09 -9.21 6.41
N VAL A 74 0.64 -10.37 6.10
CA VAL A 74 1.45 -11.10 7.07
C VAL A 74 2.55 -10.19 7.65
N TYR A 75 2.95 -9.17 6.89
CA TYR A 75 3.78 -8.04 7.32
C TYR A 75 3.15 -7.17 8.43
N GLY A 76 1.92 -6.69 8.26
CA GLY A 76 1.22 -5.81 9.20
C GLY A 76 0.95 -6.44 10.57
N ASP A 77 0.70 -7.75 10.61
CA ASP A 77 0.59 -8.51 11.86
C ASP A 77 1.97 -8.86 12.45
N CYS A 78 3.00 -9.01 11.61
CA CYS A 78 4.34 -9.41 12.04
C CYS A 78 5.12 -8.25 12.69
N LEU A 79 5.04 -7.05 12.12
CA LEU A 79 5.89 -5.93 12.51
C LEU A 79 5.71 -5.53 14.00
N PRO A 80 4.48 -5.39 14.54
CA PRO A 80 4.29 -5.00 15.94
C PRO A 80 4.83 -6.04 16.93
N ASP A 81 4.59 -7.32 16.65
CA ASP A 81 5.05 -8.42 17.50
C ASP A 81 6.58 -8.58 17.46
N CYS A 82 7.18 -8.39 16.28
CA CYS A 82 8.62 -8.42 16.10
C CYS A 82 9.32 -7.29 16.88
N LEU A 83 8.84 -6.05 16.74
CA LEU A 83 9.40 -4.89 17.45
C LEU A 83 9.35 -5.10 18.97
N LYS A 84 8.20 -5.53 19.49
CA LYS A 84 8.00 -5.81 20.92
C LYS A 84 8.93 -6.90 21.46
N GLY A 85 9.31 -7.87 20.61
CA GLY A 85 10.29 -8.90 20.95
C GLY A 85 11.72 -8.38 20.91
N CYS A 86 12.07 -7.62 19.87
CA CYS A 86 13.42 -7.16 19.59
C CYS A 86 13.91 -6.06 20.55
N GLU A 87 13.03 -5.12 20.89
CA GLU A 87 13.36 -3.96 21.75
C GLU A 87 13.71 -4.33 23.18
N LYS A 88 13.43 -5.56 23.61
CA LYS A 88 13.79 -6.05 24.95
C LYS A 88 15.29 -6.04 25.18
N ASP A 89 16.07 -6.28 24.13
CA ASP A 89 17.52 -6.46 24.20
C ASP A 89 18.30 -5.54 23.23
N ASN A 90 17.61 -4.78 22.38
CA ASN A 90 18.23 -3.97 21.31
C ASN A 90 17.61 -2.57 21.20
N GLY A 91 18.29 -1.66 20.48
CA GLY A 91 17.79 -0.32 20.20
C GLY A 91 16.73 -0.28 19.09
N TYR A 92 15.78 0.66 19.22
CA TYR A 92 14.65 0.84 18.31
C TYR A 92 15.04 0.82 16.81
N THR A 93 16.02 1.62 16.40
CA THR A 93 16.43 1.71 14.98
C THR A 93 17.00 0.41 14.43
N PHE A 94 17.66 -0.39 15.27
CA PHE A 94 18.12 -1.72 14.87
C PHE A 94 16.94 -2.68 14.69
N CYS A 95 15.99 -2.63 15.61
CA CYS A 95 14.79 -3.46 15.56
C CYS A 95 13.88 -3.11 14.39
N GLU A 96 13.75 -1.83 14.04
CA GLU A 96 12.99 -1.37 12.89
C GLU A 96 13.52 -2.00 11.59
N MET A 97 14.80 -1.83 11.27
CA MET A 97 15.37 -2.42 10.05
C MET A 97 15.33 -3.96 10.04
N LYS A 98 15.58 -4.57 11.20
CA LYS A 98 15.58 -6.04 11.32
C LYS A 98 14.18 -6.60 11.13
N CYS A 99 13.20 -6.06 11.84
CA CYS A 99 11.82 -6.51 11.77
C CYS A 99 11.17 -6.20 10.42
N ASP A 100 11.53 -5.07 9.80
CA ASP A 100 11.11 -4.74 8.44
C ASP A 100 11.57 -5.83 7.46
N THR A 101 12.85 -6.20 7.48
CA THR A 101 13.39 -7.25 6.60
C THR A 101 12.78 -8.63 6.91
N ASP A 102 12.69 -9.00 8.19
CA ASP A 102 12.20 -10.32 8.62
C ASP A 102 10.71 -10.51 8.28
N CYS A 103 9.90 -9.48 8.53
CA CYS A 103 8.47 -9.50 8.22
C CYS A 103 8.19 -9.40 6.72
N PHE A 104 9.03 -8.70 5.95
CA PHE A 104 8.92 -8.66 4.49
C PHE A 104 9.15 -10.03 3.87
N ASN A 105 10.21 -10.74 4.30
CA ASN A 105 10.47 -12.10 3.82
C ASN A 105 9.32 -13.06 4.17
N LYS A 106 8.76 -12.92 5.38
CA LYS A 106 7.62 -13.74 5.83
C LYS A 106 6.36 -13.50 5.00
N ASP A 107 6.08 -12.25 4.63
CA ASP A 107 4.97 -11.93 3.74
C ASP A 107 5.19 -12.46 2.33
N PHE A 108 6.42 -12.31 1.80
CA PHE A 108 6.80 -12.84 0.50
C PHE A 108 6.66 -14.38 0.43
N ASP A 109 7.16 -15.10 1.44
CA ASP A 109 7.02 -16.56 1.54
C ASP A 109 5.55 -16.98 1.66
N SER A 110 4.74 -16.24 2.42
CA SER A 110 3.31 -16.53 2.54
C SER A 110 2.58 -16.40 1.20
N ARG A 111 2.97 -15.41 0.38
CA ARG A 111 2.43 -15.21 -0.97
C ARG A 111 2.90 -16.30 -1.94
N LEU A 112 4.16 -16.71 -1.88
CA LEU A 112 4.69 -17.82 -2.69
C LEU A 112 3.98 -19.14 -2.39
N ASN A 113 3.75 -19.44 -1.11
CA ASN A 113 3.07 -20.68 -0.69
C ASN A 113 1.56 -20.67 -0.91
N LYS A 114 0.96 -19.50 -1.16
CA LYS A 114 -0.44 -19.35 -1.59
C LYS A 114 -0.63 -19.34 -3.10
N ALA A 115 0.45 -19.33 -3.89
CA ALA A 115 0.33 -19.41 -5.34
C ALA A 115 -0.33 -20.75 -5.72
N PRO A 116 -1.46 -20.76 -6.45
CA PRO A 116 -2.00 -22.00 -6.96
C PRO A 116 -0.99 -22.59 -7.94
N THR A 117 -0.76 -23.89 -7.82
CA THR A 117 -0.09 -24.72 -8.82
C THR A 117 -0.88 -24.67 -10.13
N GLN A 118 -0.73 -23.59 -10.90
CA GLN A 118 -1.02 -23.63 -12.34
C GLN A 118 0.24 -24.12 -13.03
N ALA A 119 0.36 -25.44 -13.11
CA ALA A 119 1.15 -26.06 -14.15
C ALA A 119 0.62 -25.57 -15.51
N PRO A 120 1.48 -25.19 -16.47
CA PRO A 120 1.01 -24.94 -17.82
C PRO A 120 0.50 -26.27 -18.39
N SER A 121 -0.81 -26.38 -18.61
CA SER A 121 -1.36 -27.36 -19.53
C SER A 121 -0.92 -26.95 -20.94
N SER A 122 0.10 -27.63 -21.44
CA SER A 122 0.42 -27.66 -22.86
C SER A 122 -0.66 -28.45 -23.59
N ASP A 123 -1.64 -27.73 -24.14
CA ASP A 123 -2.51 -28.18 -25.22
C ASP A 123 -2.19 -27.33 -26.45
N GLU A 124 -1.32 -27.84 -27.32
CA GLU A 124 -1.46 -27.92 -28.80
C GLU A 124 -0.28 -28.67 -29.42
#